data_AF-A0A7H0KBL7-F1
#
_entry.id   AF-A0A7H0KBL7-F1
#
_cell.length_a   1.000
_cell.length_b   1.000
_cell.length_c   1.000
_cell.angle_alpha   90.00
_cell.angle_beta   90.00
_cell.angle_gamma   90.00
#
_symmetry.space_group_name_H-M   'P 1'
#
loop_
_entity.id
_entity.type
_entity.pdbx_description
1 polymer ?
#
loop_
_entity_poly.entity_id
_entity_poly.type
_entity_poly.pdbx_seq_one_letter_code
_entity_poly.pdbx_strand_id
1 'polypeptide(L)' 'MPLVRPELPPAWLSTGDIELFYEEICEYTRRLREAGVPAQLEVIEGAPHAVELWAFDVDVVKRMLASARQWLGAQL' A
#
# COMPACT_ATOMS: atom_id res chain seq x y z
N MET A 1 -8.03 -0.20 33.82
CA MET A 1 -8.10 0.77 32.70
C MET A 1 -7.61 0.04 31.46
N PRO A 2 -8.40 -0.10 30.38
CA PRO A 2 -7.88 -0.74 29.19
C PRO A 2 -6.78 0.14 28.62
N LEU A 3 -5.62 -0.44 28.29
CA LEU A 3 -4.59 0.27 27.54
C LEU A 3 -5.22 0.70 26.20
N VAL A 4 -5.33 2.00 26.00
CA VAL A 4 -5.61 2.58 24.67
C VAL A 4 -4.43 2.16 23.80
N ARG A 5 -4.64 1.21 22.88
CA ARG A 5 -3.66 0.97 21.82
C ARG A 5 -3.64 2.26 21.00
N PRO A 6 -2.48 2.87 20.72
CA PRO A 6 -2.45 3.95 19.75
C PRO A 6 -3.05 3.40 18.44
N GLU A 7 -4.08 4.05 17.96
CA GLU A 7 -4.69 3.77 16.66
C GLU A 7 -3.56 3.85 15.61
N LEU A 8 -3.49 2.87 14.71
CA LEU A 8 -2.48 2.89 13.65
C LEU A 8 -2.71 4.12 12.75
N PRO A 9 -1.63 4.73 12.22
CA PRO A 9 -1.79 5.86 11.30
C PRO A 9 -2.48 5.41 9.99
N PRO A 10 -3.06 6.34 9.23
CA PRO A 10 -3.48 6.08 7.86
C PRO A 10 -2.36 5.41 7.05
N ALA A 11 -2.72 4.48 6.16
CA ALA A 11 -1.78 3.70 5.39
C ALA A 11 -2.04 3.78 3.88
N TRP A 12 -0.94 3.73 3.11
CA TRP A 12 -0.95 3.49 1.68
C TRP A 12 -0.11 2.25 1.41
N LEU A 13 -0.67 1.32 0.64
CA LEU A 13 -0.06 0.06 0.28
C LEU A 13 -0.08 -0.10 -1.24
N SER A 14 0.94 -0.75 -1.78
CA SER A 14 0.98 -1.23 -3.16
C SER A 14 1.38 -2.69 -3.21
N THR A 15 0.86 -3.41 -4.19
CA THR A 15 1.20 -4.82 -4.45
C THR A 15 1.07 -5.12 -5.93
N GLY A 16 1.72 -6.17 -6.41
CA GLY A 16 1.43 -6.74 -7.73
C GLY A 16 0.55 -7.97 -7.64
N ASP A 17 -0.28 -8.24 -8.64
CA ASP A 17 -1.16 -9.42 -8.62
C ASP A 17 -0.44 -10.76 -8.84
N ILE A 18 0.84 -10.73 -9.25
CA ILE A 18 1.70 -11.92 -9.38
C ILE A 18 2.80 -12.00 -8.31
N GLU A 19 2.82 -11.10 -7.32
CA GLU A 19 3.80 -11.21 -6.24
C GLU A 19 3.37 -12.20 -5.15
N LEU A 20 4.35 -12.77 -4.44
CA LEU A 20 4.13 -13.81 -3.43
C LEU A 20 3.22 -13.35 -2.27
N PHE A 21 3.27 -12.06 -1.93
CA PHE A 21 2.55 -11.49 -0.78
C PHE A 21 1.22 -10.83 -1.15
N TYR A 22 0.75 -10.99 -2.39
CA TYR A 22 -0.47 -10.34 -2.89
C TYR A 22 -1.67 -10.53 -1.95
N GLU A 23 -1.97 -11.79 -1.60
CA GLU A 23 -3.09 -12.11 -0.71
C GLU A 23 -2.89 -11.55 0.70
N GLU A 24 -1.66 -11.58 1.22
CA GLU A 24 -1.33 -11.05 2.55
C GLU A 24 -1.53 -9.53 2.61
N ILE A 25 -1.11 -8.80 1.57
CA ILE A 25 -1.26 -7.34 1.51
C ILE A 25 -2.73 -6.95 1.38
N CYS A 26 -3.50 -7.69 0.58
CA CYS A 26 -4.94 -7.50 0.46
C CYS A 26 -5.65 -7.73 1.80
N GLU A 27 -5.30 -8.82 2.48
CA GLU A 27 -5.85 -9.17 3.80
C GLU A 27 -5.46 -8.15 4.88
N TYR A 28 -4.21 -7.70 4.90
CA TYR A 28 -3.75 -6.68 5.82
C TYR A 28 -4.48 -5.35 5.60
N THR A 29 -4.65 -4.92 4.35
CA THR A 29 -5.44 -3.73 3.99
C THR A 29 -6.89 -3.87 4.46
N ARG A 30 -7.52 -5.04 4.23
CA ARG A 30 -8.88 -5.31 4.69
C ARG A 30 -9.00 -5.18 6.21
N ARG A 31 -8.07 -5.79 6.96
CA ARG A 31 -8.05 -5.73 8.43
C ARG A 31 -7.82 -4.32 8.98
N LEU A 32 -6.99 -3.51 8.31
CA LEU A 32 -6.84 -2.10 8.66
C LEU A 32 -8.17 -1.34 8.53
N ARG A 33 -8.86 -1.52 7.39
CA ARG A 33 -10.17 -0.89 7.15
C ARG A 33 -11.22 -1.34 8.15
N GLU A 34 -11.27 -2.63 8.49
CA GLU A 34 -12.19 -3.17 9.51
C GLU A 34 -11.91 -2.66 10.92
N ALA A 35 -10.64 -2.35 11.22
CA ALA A 35 -10.24 -1.72 12.47
C ALA A 35 -10.48 -0.20 12.49
N GLY A 36 -11.08 0.38 11.44
CA GLY A 36 -11.34 1.82 11.32
C GLY A 36 -10.11 2.65 10.89
N VAL A 37 -9.01 2.00 10.49
CA VAL A 37 -7.80 2.68 10.00
C VAL A 37 -7.99 3.02 8.51
N PRO A 38 -7.88 4.30 8.09
CA PRO A 38 -7.92 4.65 6.68
C PRO A 38 -6.77 3.97 5.93
N ALA A 39 -7.09 3.11 4.97
CA ALA A 39 -6.09 2.39 4.18
C ALA A 39 -6.41 2.43 2.68
N GLN A 40 -5.47 2.90 1.87
CA GLN A 40 -5.48 2.84 0.41
C GLN A 40 -4.63 1.66 -0.06
N LEU A 41 -5.10 0.94 -1.07
CA LEU A 41 -4.38 -0.15 -1.72
C LEU A 41 -4.39 0.06 -3.23
N GLU A 42 -3.21 -0.02 -3.84
CA GLU A 42 -3.03 -0.03 -5.29
C GLU A 42 -2.46 -1.37 -5.74
N VAL A 43 -3.14 -2.01 -6.70
CA VAL A 43 -2.69 -3.26 -7.31
C VAL A 43 -2.14 -2.97 -8.70
N ILE A 44 -0.93 -3.44 -8.97
CA ILE A 44 -0.22 -3.25 -10.22
C ILE A 44 -0.24 -4.57 -10.98
N GLU A 45 -1.03 -4.63 -12.05
CA GLU A 45 -1.17 -5.81 -12.90
C GLU A 45 0.20 -6.26 -13.43
N GLY A 46 0.51 -7.55 -13.24
CA GLY A 46 1.74 -8.20 -13.69
C GLY A 46 3.01 -7.78 -12.95
N ALA A 47 2.92 -6.99 -11.87
CA ALA A 47 4.10 -6.59 -11.13
C ALA A 47 4.60 -7.74 -10.22
N PRO A 48 5.88 -8.14 -10.31
CA PRO A 48 6.48 -9.04 -9.34
C PRO A 48 6.89 -8.27 -8.08
N HIS A 49 7.43 -9.00 -7.11
CA HIS A 49 7.86 -8.45 -5.84
C HIS A 49 8.87 -7.29 -6.01
N ALA A 50 8.62 -6.19 -5.29
CA ALA A 50 9.47 -5.00 -5.24
C ALA A 50 9.82 -4.39 -6.62
N VAL A 51 8.84 -4.36 -7.53
CA VAL A 51 8.99 -3.85 -8.92
C VAL A 51 9.58 -2.42 -8.96
N GLU A 52 9.31 -1.61 -7.94
CA GLU A 52 9.81 -0.24 -7.79
C GLU A 52 11.32 -0.15 -7.65
N LEU A 53 12.01 -1.21 -7.22
CA LEU A 53 13.45 -1.18 -6.99
C LEU A 53 14.26 -1.32 -8.28
N TRP A 54 13.71 -1.97 -9.31
CA TRP A 54 14.45 -2.32 -10.53
C TRP A 54 13.77 -1.88 -11.83
N ALA A 55 12.45 -1.68 -11.84
CA ALA A 55 11.68 -1.19 -12.98
C ALA A 55 11.14 0.23 -12.76
N PHE A 56 11.82 1.05 -11.95
CA PHE A 56 11.40 2.42 -11.60
C PHE A 56 11.19 3.36 -12.81
N ASP A 57 11.76 3.03 -13.97
CA ASP A 57 11.62 3.82 -15.19
C ASP A 57 10.41 3.39 -16.07
N VAL A 58 9.72 2.30 -15.73
CA VAL A 58 8.52 1.85 -16.44
C VAL A 58 7.33 2.72 -16.07
N ASP A 59 6.51 3.11 -17.07
CA ASP A 59 5.42 4.08 -16.88
C ASP A 59 4.41 3.70 -15.79
N VAL A 60 4.06 2.42 -15.66
CA VAL A 60 3.13 1.98 -14.61
C VAL A 60 3.75 2.12 -13.21
N VAL A 61 5.06 1.87 -13.08
CA VAL A 61 5.79 2.02 -11.82
C VAL A 61 5.99 3.49 -11.47
N LYS A 62 6.27 4.35 -12.47
CA LYS A 62 6.31 5.81 -12.29
C LYS A 62 4.99 6.35 -11.75
N ARG A 63 3.85 5.87 -12.27
CA ARG A 63 2.51 6.25 -11.78
C ARG A 63 2.28 5.81 -10.34
N MET A 64 2.64 4.57 -9.99
CA MET A 64 2.59 4.07 -8.61
C MET A 64 3.43 4.94 -7.65
N LEU A 65 4.68 5.25 -8.02
CA LEU A 65 5.56 6.11 -7.21
C LEU A 65 5.03 7.55 -7.08
N ALA A 66 4.42 8.09 -8.13
CA ALA A 66 3.77 9.39 -8.09
C ALA A 66 2.55 9.38 -7.15
N SER A 67 1.74 8.32 -7.20
CA SER A 67 0.58 8.14 -6.30
C SER A 67 1.01 8.07 -4.84
N ALA A 68 2.04 7.28 -4.51
CA ALA A 68 2.59 7.18 -3.16
C ALA A 68 3.04 8.55 -2.60
N ARG A 69 3.75 9.32 -3.44
CA ARG A 69 4.23 10.67 -3.08
C ARG A 69 3.08 11.66 -2.90
N GLN A 70 2.07 11.60 -3.78
CA GLN A 70 0.88 12.44 -3.67
C GLN A 70 0.10 12.12 -2.40
N TRP A 71 -0.08 10.84 -2.08
CA TRP A 71 -0.75 10.39 -0.86
C TRP A 71 -0.03 10.91 0.38
N LEU A 72 1.30 10.73 0.45
CA LEU A 72 2.12 11.22 1.56
C LEU A 72 2.03 12.74 1.69
N GLY A 73 2.11 13.47 0.58
CA GLY A 73 1.99 14.94 0.58
C GLY A 73 0.64 15.44 1.10
N ALA A 74 -0.43 14.64 1.00
CA ALA A 74 -1.72 14.96 1.58
C ALA A 74 -1.84 14.65 3.09
N GLN A 75 -0.83 13.99 3.69
CA GLN A 75 -0.79 13.69 5.13
C GLN A 75 0.06 14.68 5.95
N LEU A 76 0.81 15.58 5.29
CA LEU A 76 1.70 16.58 5.90
C LEU A 76 1.04 17.96 5.93
#